data_AF-A0A945BEA1-F1
#
_entry.id   AF-A0A945BEA1-F1
#
_cell.length_a   1.000
_cell.length_b   1.000
_cell.length_c   1.000
_cell.angle_alpha   90.00
_cell.angle_beta   90.00
_cell.angle_gamma   90.00
#
_symmetry.space_group_name_H-M   'P 1'
#
loop_
_entity.id
_entity.type
_entity.pdbx_description
1 polymer ?
#
loop_
_entity_poly.entity_id
_entity_poly.type
_entity_poly.pdbx_seq_one_letter_code
_entity_poly.pdbx_strand_id
1 'polypeptide(L)'
;MQANDIETLGFLMGQSHDSLRDDYEVTTKELDGLVCIINSVINDDGGVRMTGGGFGGCVVALIPAELEQAVIAAVAAQYSPQFGLEAEIYRCHASTGAFRAGNRNYV
;
A
#
# COMPACT_ATOMS: atom_id res chain seq x y z
N MET A 1 -2.66 13.60 -7.36
CA MET A 1 -1.61 13.19 -8.32
C MET A 1 -1.21 14.28 -9.30
N GLN A 2 -2.09 14.88 -10.12
CA GLN A 2 -1.67 15.92 -11.11
C GLN A 2 -0.98 17.15 -10.48
N ALA A 3 -1.43 17.58 -9.29
CA ALA A 3 -0.84 18.69 -8.57
C ALA A 3 0.42 18.32 -7.75
N ASN A 4 0.86 17.06 -7.80
CA ASN A 4 1.94 16.51 -6.97
C ASN A 4 1.76 16.72 -5.45
N ASP A 5 0.52 16.87 -5.00
CA ASP A 5 0.14 16.98 -3.60
C ASP A 5 0.04 15.56 -2.99
N ILE A 6 1.11 15.16 -2.28
CA ILE A 6 1.26 13.84 -1.68
C ILE A 6 0.47 13.73 -0.38
N GLU A 7 0.41 14.80 0.41
CA GLU A 7 -0.34 14.85 1.67
C GLU A 7 -1.84 14.62 1.42
N THR A 8 -2.43 15.37 0.48
CA THR A 8 -3.83 15.16 0.10
C THR A 8 -4.07 13.78 -0.49
N LEU A 9 -3.12 13.26 -1.28
CA LEU A 9 -3.23 11.91 -1.82
C LEU A 9 -3.21 10.85 -0.72
N GLY A 10 -2.33 11.01 0.27
CA GLY A 10 -2.20 10.13 1.42
C GLY A 10 -3.48 10.09 2.26
N PHE A 11 -4.01 11.27 2.58
CA PHE A 11 -5.28 11.43 3.26
C PHE A 11 -6.44 10.76 2.51
N LEU A 12 -6.53 10.92 1.18
CA LEU A 12 -7.55 10.27 0.36
C LEU A 12 -7.36 8.74 0.28
N MET A 13 -6.13 8.24 0.32
CA MET A 13 -5.87 6.79 0.41
C MET A 13 -6.41 6.22 1.72
N GLY A 14 -6.17 6.89 2.84
CA GLY A 14 -6.71 6.52 4.15
C GLY A 14 -8.24 6.50 4.15
N GLN A 15 -8.89 7.58 3.69
CA GLN A 15 -10.36 7.62 3.57
C GLN A 15 -10.91 6.52 2.65
N SER A 16 -10.21 6.20 1.56
CA SER A 16 -10.60 5.08 0.71
C SER A 16 -10.52 3.74 1.44
N HIS A 17 -9.53 3.53 2.31
CA HIS A 17 -9.45 2.31 3.12
C HIS A 17 -10.56 2.26 4.16
N ASP A 18 -10.83 3.36 4.85
CA ASP A 18 -11.90 3.45 5.84
C ASP A 18 -13.26 3.13 5.21
N SER A 19 -13.58 3.70 4.04
CA SER A 19 -14.81 3.36 3.33
C SER A 19 -14.85 1.88 2.89
N LEU A 20 -13.72 1.29 2.49
CA LEU A 20 -13.66 -0.14 2.14
C LEU A 20 -13.85 -1.05 3.35
N ARG A 21 -13.44 -0.61 4.55
CA ARG A 21 -13.62 -1.35 5.81
C ARG A 21 -15.03 -1.17 6.38
N ASP A 22 -15.49 0.07 6.47
CA ASP A 22 -16.66 0.44 7.26
C ASP A 22 -17.94 0.50 6.41
N ASP A 23 -17.87 1.00 5.17
CA ASP A 23 -19.05 1.11 4.30
C ASP A 23 -19.23 -0.12 3.40
N TYR A 24 -18.13 -0.62 2.83
CA TYR A 24 -18.17 -1.74 1.87
C TYR A 24 -17.88 -3.10 2.53
N GLU A 25 -17.34 -3.11 3.74
CA GLU A 25 -17.08 -4.31 4.56
C GLU A 25 -16.29 -5.41 3.84
N VAL A 26 -15.27 -5.02 3.05
CA VAL A 26 -14.44 -5.94 2.27
C VAL A 26 -13.02 -6.13 2.82
N THR A 27 -12.68 -5.57 3.97
CA THR A 27 -11.35 -5.77 4.56
C THR A 27 -11.34 -6.94 5.55
N THR A 28 -10.16 -7.25 6.07
CA THR A 28 -9.98 -8.21 7.16
C THR A 28 -9.10 -7.60 8.24
N LYS A 29 -9.14 -8.17 9.45
CA LYS A 29 -8.30 -7.70 10.56
C LYS A 29 -6.80 -7.68 10.21
N GLU A 30 -6.34 -8.61 9.39
CA GLU A 30 -4.95 -8.68 8.95
C GLU A 30 -4.62 -7.56 7.96
N LEU A 31 -5.51 -7.28 6.98
CA LEU A 31 -5.35 -6.14 6.08
C LEU A 31 -5.33 -4.82 6.85
N ASP A 32 -6.31 -4.60 7.74
CA ASP A 32 -6.45 -3.37 8.51
C ASP A 32 -5.26 -3.18 9.45
N GLY A 33 -4.78 -4.26 10.06
CA GLY A 33 -3.57 -4.28 10.86
C GLY A 33 -2.33 -3.88 10.06
N LEU A 34 -2.17 -4.42 8.85
CA LEU A 34 -1.04 -4.07 7.98
C LEU A 34 -1.10 -2.59 7.55
N VAL A 35 -2.28 -2.07 7.21
CA VAL A 35 -2.49 -0.63 6.95
C VAL A 35 -2.08 0.19 8.18
N CYS A 36 -2.54 -0.18 9.36
CA CYS A 36 -2.24 0.53 10.61
C CYS A 36 -0.74 0.56 10.92
N ILE A 37 -0.05 -0.58 10.81
CA ILE A 37 1.40 -0.68 11.04
C ILE A 37 2.16 0.24 10.09
N ILE A 38 1.86 0.18 8.78
CA ILE A 38 2.53 1.03 7.79
C ILE A 38 2.22 2.51 8.07
N ASN A 39 0.95 2.86 8.30
CA ASN A 39 0.51 4.23 8.56
C ASN A 39 1.18 4.84 9.79
N SER A 40 1.44 4.04 10.83
CA SER A 40 2.14 4.50 12.04
C SER A 40 3.57 4.98 11.81
N VAL A 41 4.21 4.52 10.73
CA VAL A 41 5.56 4.94 10.34
C VAL A 41 5.52 6.15 9.42
N ILE A 42 4.59 6.16 8.45
CA ILE A 42 4.59 7.16 7.37
C ILE A 42 3.81 8.43 7.73
N ASN A 43 2.82 8.35 8.63
CA ASN A 43 1.94 9.46 8.99
C ASN A 43 1.44 10.22 7.74
N ASP A 44 1.53 11.54 7.74
CA ASP A 44 1.08 12.41 6.65
C ASP A 44 2.09 12.51 5.48
N ASP A 45 3.28 11.90 5.60
CA ASP A 45 4.31 11.90 4.54
C ASP A 45 3.96 10.93 3.38
N GLY A 46 2.86 10.18 3.48
CA GLY A 46 2.44 9.19 2.49
C GLY A 46 1.01 8.71 2.71
N GLY A 47 0.68 7.56 2.11
CA GLY A 47 -0.61 6.92 2.34
C GLY A 47 -0.60 5.44 2.04
N VAL A 48 -1.48 4.70 2.69
CA VAL A 48 -1.61 3.25 2.54
C VAL A 48 -3.08 2.84 2.55
N ARG A 49 -3.44 1.88 1.71
CA ARG A 49 -4.78 1.29 1.67
C ARG A 49 -4.76 -0.13 1.11
N MET A 50 -5.82 -0.89 1.37
CA MET A 50 -6.03 -2.17 0.68
C MET A 50 -6.16 -1.98 -0.85
N THR A 51 -5.74 -2.97 -1.63
CA THR A 51 -5.87 -2.97 -3.09
C THR A 51 -6.38 -4.31 -3.61
N GLY A 52 -7.09 -4.31 -4.75
CA GLY A 52 -7.75 -5.50 -5.29
C GLY A 52 -9.17 -5.71 -4.74
N GLY A 53 -9.60 -6.97 -4.68
CA GLY A 53 -10.99 -7.34 -4.34
C GLY A 53 -11.33 -7.36 -2.85
N GLY A 54 -10.34 -7.30 -1.96
CA GLY A 54 -10.54 -7.43 -0.50
C GLY A 54 -10.53 -8.88 0.01
N PHE A 55 -11.02 -9.07 1.24
CA PHE A 55 -11.05 -10.33 1.99
C PHE A 55 -9.68 -10.97 2.21
N GLY A 56 -8.65 -10.12 2.32
CA GLY A 56 -7.24 -10.47 2.42
C GLY A 56 -6.44 -9.92 1.23
N GLY A 57 -5.24 -10.48 1.01
CA GLY A 57 -4.38 -10.07 -0.11
C GLY A 57 -3.44 -8.94 0.27
N CYS A 58 -3.46 -7.86 -0.51
CA CYS A 58 -2.39 -6.85 -0.49
C CYS A 58 -2.88 -5.46 -0.08
N VAL A 59 -1.96 -4.69 0.50
CA VAL A 59 -2.05 -3.24 0.60
C VAL A 59 -1.12 -2.60 -0.42
N VAL A 60 -1.42 -1.37 -0.80
CA VAL A 60 -0.49 -0.50 -1.54
C VAL A 60 -0.17 0.71 -0.68
N ALA A 61 1.11 1.02 -0.57
CA ALA A 61 1.60 2.17 0.18
C ALA A 61 2.45 3.07 -0.72
N LEU A 62 2.20 4.37 -0.65
CA LEU A 62 3.05 5.41 -1.18
C LEU A 62 3.82 5.99 0.00
N ILE A 63 5.15 5.88 -0.04
CA ILE A 63 6.02 6.27 1.07
C ILE A 63 7.23 7.07 0.54
N PRO A 64 7.79 8.00 1.33
CA PRO A 64 9.12 8.55 1.08
C PRO A 64 10.17 7.44 1.08
N ALA A 65 11.18 7.54 0.21
CA ALA A 65 12.20 6.50 0.04
C ALA A 65 13.04 6.29 1.31
N GLU A 66 13.26 7.36 2.08
CA GLU A 66 13.96 7.36 3.35
C GLU A 66 13.22 6.58 4.45
N LEU A 67 11.90 6.42 4.36
CA LEU A 67 11.10 5.68 5.33
C LEU A 67 11.00 4.18 5.01
N GLU A 68 11.45 3.73 3.84
CA GLU A 68 11.29 2.35 3.40
C GLU A 68 11.83 1.32 4.40
N GLN A 69 13.05 1.53 4.92
CA GLN A 69 13.65 0.60 5.87
C GLN A 69 12.91 0.59 7.21
N ALA A 70 12.37 1.74 7.63
CA ALA A 70 11.58 1.86 8.85
C ALA A 70 10.23 1.12 8.69
N VAL A 71 9.58 1.25 7.53
CA VAL A 71 8.34 0.52 7.21
C VAL A 71 8.57 -0.99 7.20
N ILE A 72 9.62 -1.47 6.51
CA ILE A 72 9.97 -2.90 6.48
C ILE A 72 10.22 -3.43 7.89
N ALA A 73 10.97 -2.69 8.71
CA ALA A 73 11.26 -3.07 10.09
C ALA A 73 9.98 -3.12 10.95
N ALA A 74 9.10 -2.14 10.82
CA ALA A 74 7.84 -2.10 11.55
C ALA A 74 6.92 -3.26 11.18
N VAL A 75 6.77 -3.56 9.89
CA VAL A 75 5.97 -4.69 9.42
C VAL A 75 6.54 -6.02 9.93
N ALA A 76 7.85 -6.23 9.80
CA ALA A 76 8.50 -7.46 10.30
C ALA A 76 8.35 -7.62 11.82
N ALA A 77 8.46 -6.53 12.58
CA ALA A 77 8.37 -6.56 14.04
C ALA A 77 6.94 -6.74 14.57
N GLN A 78 5.93 -6.30 13.83
CA GLN A 78 4.56 -6.18 14.36
C GLN A 78 3.56 -7.13 13.70
N TYR A 79 3.70 -7.43 12.41
CA TYR A 79 2.66 -8.14 11.66
C TYR A 79 2.57 -9.62 12.04
N SER A 80 3.67 -10.37 11.93
CA SER A 80 3.68 -11.81 12.26
C SER A 80 3.31 -12.09 13.73
N PRO A 81 3.82 -11.35 14.73
CA PRO A 81 3.39 -11.54 16.11
C PRO A 81 1.91 -11.26 16.37
N GLN A 82 1.27 -10.35 15.63
CA GLN A 82 -0.14 -10.00 15.82
C GLN A 82 -1.10 -10.94 15.08
N PHE A 83 -0.72 -11.41 13.90
CA PHE A 83 -1.63 -12.11 12.99
C PHE A 83 -1.22 -13.55 12.67
N GLY A 84 0.00 -13.97 13.04
CA GLY A 84 0.53 -15.29 12.71
C GLY A 84 0.79 -15.50 11.22
N LEU A 85 0.97 -14.41 10.46
CA LEU A 85 1.21 -14.39 9.02
C LEU A 85 2.49 -13.62 8.71
N GLU A 86 3.21 -14.06 7.68
CA GLU A 86 4.34 -13.33 7.13
C GLU A 86 3.87 -12.38 6.03
N ALA A 87 4.38 -11.16 6.01
CA ALA A 87 4.13 -10.19 4.95
C ALA A 87 5.29 -10.19 3.94
N GLU A 88 4.97 -10.21 2.66
CA GLU A 88 5.92 -10.00 1.59
C GLU A 88 5.85 -8.54 1.09
N ILE A 89 7.00 -7.90 0.93
CA ILE A 89 7.09 -6.48 0.55
C ILE A 89 7.78 -6.37 -0.81
N TYR A 90 7.13 -5.66 -1.72
CA TYR A 90 7.59 -5.45 -3.08
C TYR A 90 7.74 -3.96 -3.37
N ARG A 91 8.93 -3.55 -3.82
CA ARG A 91 9.11 -2.21 -4.38
C ARG A 91 8.60 -2.19 -5.82
N CYS A 92 7.51 -1.48 -6.05
CA CYS A 92 6.84 -1.42 -7.35
C CYS A 92 7.02 -0.06 -8.03
N HIS A 93 7.02 -0.06 -9.37
CA HIS A 93 6.91 1.15 -10.18
C HIS A 93 5.87 0.93 -11.28
N ALA A 94 5.21 2.00 -11.71
CA ALA A 94 4.28 1.92 -12.84
C ALA A 94 5.05 1.53 -14.11
N SER A 95 4.52 0.56 -14.86
CA SER A 95 5.16 0.01 -16.05
C SER A 95 4.17 -0.18 -17.19
N THR A 96 4.68 -0.39 -18.40
CA THR A 96 3.86 -0.65 -19.58
C THR A 96 3.13 -1.99 -19.44
N GLY A 97 1.86 -2.02 -19.86
CA GLY A 97 1.09 -3.26 -19.96
C GLY A 97 1.63 -4.23 -21.03
N ALA A 98 1.00 -5.39 -21.16
CA ALA A 98 1.41 -6.41 -22.12
C ALA A 98 1.43 -5.87 -23.56
N PHE A 99 2.47 -6.23 -24.31
CA PHE A 99 2.62 -5.87 -25.72
C PHE A 99 3.11 -7.06 -26.54
N ARG A 100 2.89 -7.02 -27.85
CA ARG A 100 3.43 -8.02 -28.78
C ARG A 100 4.94 -7.79 -28.92
N ALA A 101 5.74 -8.75 -28.45
CA ALA A 101 7.18 -8.73 -28.68
C ALA A 101 7.48 -8.84 -30.19
N GLY A 102 8.29 -7.93 -30.72
CA GLY A 102 8.82 -8.01 -32.10
C GLY A 102 8.44 -6.89 -33.07
N ASN A 103 7.78 -5.80 -32.66
CA ASN A 103 7.45 -4.71 -33.59
C ASN A 103 7.48 -3.30 -32.99
N ARG A 104 8.61 -2.89 -32.38
CA ARG A 104 8.92 -1.48 -32.14
C ARG A 104 10.44 -1.23 -32.09
N ASN A 105 10.92 -0.45 -33.05
CA ASN A 105 12.05 0.45 -32.82
C ASN A 105 11.59 1.49 -31.79
N TYR A 106 12.34 1.65 -30.70
CA TYR A 106 12.11 2.70 -29.71
C TYR A 106 12.66 4.03 -30.25
N VAL A 107 11.80 5.06 -30.28
CA VAL A 107 12.18 6.48 -30.14
C VAL A 107 11.73 6.94 -28.77
#